data_AF-A0A9E4KLN4-F1
#
_entry.id   AF-A0A9E4KLN4-F1
#
_cell.length_a   1.000
_cell.length_b   1.000
_cell.length_c   1.000
_cell.angle_alpha   90.00
_cell.angle_beta   90.00
_cell.angle_gamma   90.00
#
_symmetry.space_group_name_H-M   'P 1'
#
loop_
_entity.id
_entity.type
_entity.pdbx_description
1 polymer ?
#
loop_
_entity_poly.entity_id
_entity_poly.type
_entity_poly.pdbx_seq_one_letter_code
_entity_poly.pdbx_strand_id
1 'polypeptide(L)'
;MSQTTRDVRGAIDHLATRGSIRCKDMIRLLEGLGFAVRDGKKTGHKVITHPTLVNFTSASITCGHGQNPQVKPIYVARIRQLLVTHADGLEERKEEDR
;
A
#
# COMPACT_ATOMS: atom_id res chain seq x y z
N MET A 1 -10.81 -17.44 -5.02
CA MET A 1 -9.41 -17.07 -5.36
C MET A 1 -9.22 -15.57 -5.16
N SER A 2 -8.80 -15.13 -3.98
CA SER A 2 -8.30 -13.76 -3.73
C SER A 2 -7.59 -13.80 -2.38
N GLN A 3 -6.31 -14.14 -2.39
CA GLN A 3 -5.47 -14.02 -1.20
C GLN A 3 -5.17 -12.53 -1.04
N THR A 4 -5.88 -11.86 -0.13
CA THR A 4 -5.49 -10.54 0.33
C THR A 4 -4.26 -10.74 1.22
N THR A 5 -3.07 -10.36 0.73
CA THR A 5 -1.80 -10.59 1.43
C THR A 5 -1.77 -9.80 2.74
N ARG A 6 -2.07 -10.47 3.86
CA ARG A 6 -1.90 -9.94 5.23
C ARG A 6 -0.44 -10.00 5.71
N ASP A 7 0.46 -10.35 4.80
CA ASP A 7 1.87 -10.56 5.08
C ASP A 7 2.69 -9.41 4.51
N VAL A 8 3.35 -8.67 5.41
CA VAL A 8 4.13 -7.47 5.06
C VAL A 8 5.29 -7.85 4.13
N ARG A 9 5.97 -8.96 4.42
CA ARG A 9 7.10 -9.44 3.62
C ARG A 9 6.67 -9.91 2.23
N GLY A 10 5.55 -10.62 2.13
CA GLY A 10 4.93 -11.00 0.87
C GLY A 10 4.49 -9.79 0.05
N ALA A 11 4.00 -8.73 0.69
CA ALA A 11 3.67 -7.48 0.01
C ALA A 11 4.94 -6.78 -0.53
N ILE A 12 6.03 -6.73 0.24
CA ILE A 12 7.31 -6.17 -0.19
C ILE A 12 7.86 -6.92 -1.42
N ASP A 13 7.85 -8.26 -1.37
CA ASP A 13 8.30 -9.10 -2.49
C ASP A 13 7.44 -8.90 -3.75
N HIS A 14 6.11 -8.84 -3.57
CA HIS A 14 5.18 -8.59 -4.66
C HIS A 14 5.46 -7.26 -5.37
N LEU A 15 5.82 -6.22 -4.63
CA LEU A 15 6.19 -4.90 -5.18
C LEU A 15 7.63 -4.86 -5.75
N ALA A 16 8.51 -5.77 -5.35
CA ALA A 16 9.86 -5.88 -5.88
C ALA A 16 9.89 -6.57 -7.25
N THR A 17 9.06 -7.60 -7.44
CA THR A 17 9.03 -8.43 -8.66
C THR A 17 8.17 -7.85 -9.77
N ARG A 18 7.17 -7.03 -9.46
CA ARG A 18 6.30 -6.39 -10.46
C ARG A 18 6.74 -4.95 -10.75
N GLY A 19 7.24 -4.72 -11.97
CA GLY A 19 7.53 -3.37 -12.49
C GLY A 19 6.29 -2.47 -12.61
N SER A 20 5.08 -3.05 -12.60
CA SER A 20 3.84 -2.28 -12.55
C SER A 20 2.70 -3.01 -11.81
N ILE A 21 1.94 -2.24 -11.04
CA ILE A 21 0.76 -2.68 -10.28
C ILE A 21 -0.42 -1.76 -10.59
N ARG A 22 -1.63 -2.32 -10.66
CA ARG A 22 -2.84 -1.51 -10.87
C ARG A 22 -3.16 -0.75 -9.60
N CYS A 23 -3.77 0.42 -9.78
CA CYS A 23 -4.21 1.28 -8.68
C CYS A 23 -5.07 0.50 -7.66
N LYS A 24 -6.05 -0.26 -8.15
CA LYS A 24 -6.94 -1.09 -7.31
C LYS A 24 -6.19 -2.16 -6.51
N ASP A 25 -5.17 -2.77 -7.10
CA ASP A 25 -4.42 -3.86 -6.47
C ASP A 25 -3.48 -3.30 -5.40
N MET A 26 -2.86 -2.14 -5.66
CA MET A 26 -2.10 -1.39 -4.66
C MET A 26 -2.98 -0.98 -3.47
N ILE A 27 -4.19 -0.47 -3.74
CA ILE A 27 -5.13 -0.07 -2.68
C ILE A 27 -5.50 -1.28 -1.81
N ARG A 28 -5.91 -2.40 -2.42
CA ARG A 28 -6.27 -3.62 -1.70
C ARG A 28 -5.11 -4.19 -0.88
N LEU A 29 -3.89 -4.13 -1.41
CA LEU A 29 -2.68 -4.57 -0.70
C LEU A 29 -2.45 -3.70 0.54
N LEU A 30 -2.53 -2.38 0.41
CA LEU A 30 -2.36 -1.45 1.54
C LEU A 30 -3.48 -1.60 2.58
N GLU A 31 -4.74 -1.71 2.15
CA GLU A 31 -5.87 -1.96 3.04
C GLU A 31 -5.75 -3.30 3.78
N GLY A 32 -5.25 -4.34 3.10
CA GLY A 32 -4.95 -5.64 3.72
C GLY A 32 -3.88 -5.60 4.81
N LEU A 33 -3.01 -4.59 4.78
CA LEU A 33 -2.01 -4.30 5.81
C LEU A 33 -2.52 -3.28 6.86
N GLY A 34 -3.78 -2.86 6.78
CA GLY A 34 -4.44 -1.95 7.71
C GLY A 34 -4.15 -0.46 7.46
N PHE A 35 -3.68 -0.09 6.27
CA PHE A 35 -3.67 1.31 5.84
C PHE A 35 -5.05 1.75 5.38
N ALA A 36 -5.41 3.00 5.68
CA ALA A 36 -6.57 3.65 5.11
C ALA A 36 -6.16 4.42 3.85
N VAL A 37 -6.82 4.14 2.72
CA VAL A 37 -6.58 4.81 1.44
C VAL A 37 -7.80 5.61 1.02
N ARG A 38 -7.62 6.89 0.72
CA ARG A 38 -8.70 7.83 0.36
C ARG A 38 -8.37 8.58 -0.92
N ASP A 39 -9.40 9.01 -1.63
CA ASP A 39 -9.23 9.90 -2.79
C ASP A 39 -8.74 11.29 -2.35
N GLY A 40 -7.71 11.78 -3.06
CA GLY A 40 -7.23 13.14 -2.92
C GLY A 40 -8.03 14.13 -3.77
N LYS A 41 -7.70 15.43 -3.66
CA LYS A 41 -8.38 16.51 -4.40
C LYS A 41 -8.28 16.41 -5.94
N LYS A 42 -7.29 15.68 -6.45
CA LYS A 42 -7.00 15.55 -7.89
C LYS A 42 -7.34 14.14 -8.37
N THR A 43 -7.92 14.03 -9.56
CA THR A 43 -8.27 12.73 -10.17
C THR A 43 -7.07 11.78 -10.21
N GLY A 44 -7.25 10.56 -9.72
CA GLY A 44 -6.20 9.54 -9.67
C GLY A 44 -5.20 9.69 -8.52
N HIS A 45 -5.26 10.76 -7.73
CA HIS A 45 -4.44 10.89 -6.52
C HIS A 45 -5.09 10.16 -5.36
N LYS A 46 -4.30 9.34 -4.65
CA LYS A 46 -4.71 8.66 -3.44
C LYS A 46 -3.83 9.10 -2.27
N VAL A 47 -4.45 9.33 -1.13
CA VAL A 47 -3.80 9.63 0.15
C VAL A 47 -3.89 8.39 1.02
N ILE A 48 -2.76 7.99 1.59
CA ILE A 48 -2.58 6.79 2.39
C ILE A 48 -2.24 7.24 3.80
N THR A 49 -2.97 6.73 4.77
CA THR A 49 -2.80 7.01 6.20
C THR A 49 -2.84 5.71 6.98
N HIS A 50 -2.29 5.69 8.17
CA HIS A 50 -2.34 4.50 9.02
C HIS A 50 -2.58 4.91 10.46
N PRO A 51 -3.67 4.45 11.10
CA PRO A 51 -4.12 5.01 12.38
C PRO A 51 -3.19 4.71 13.55
N THR A 52 -2.51 3.56 13.52
CA THR A 52 -1.72 3.07 14.66
C THR A 52 -0.23 2.89 14.36
N LEU A 53 0.25 3.35 13.18
CA LEU A 53 1.66 3.18 12.83
C LEU A 53 2.43 4.38 13.35
N VAL A 54 3.26 4.14 14.35
CA VAL A 54 4.10 5.16 14.96
C VAL A 54 5.08 5.70 13.92
N ASN A 55 5.32 7.01 13.96
CA ASN A 55 6.20 7.73 13.02
C ASN A 55 5.76 7.70 11.55
N PHE A 56 4.51 7.32 11.26
CA PHE A 56 3.94 7.44 9.92
C PHE A 56 2.81 8.47 9.91
N THR A 57 2.97 9.54 9.15
CA THR A 57 1.92 10.57 9.00
C THR A 57 0.98 10.23 7.85
N SER A 58 1.51 10.26 6.62
CA SER A 58 0.77 9.91 5.42
C SER A 58 1.72 9.69 4.24
N ALA A 59 1.25 8.97 3.24
CA ALA A 59 1.87 8.85 1.94
C ALA A 59 0.86 9.19 0.84
N SER A 60 1.33 9.40 -0.38
CA SER A 60 0.45 9.58 -1.52
C SER A 60 0.97 8.85 -2.74
N ILE A 61 0.04 8.33 -3.53
CA ILE A 61 0.31 7.71 -4.82
C ILE A 61 -0.53 8.38 -5.88
N THR A 62 -0.01 8.39 -7.11
CA THR A 62 -0.79 8.84 -8.27
C THR A 62 -0.97 7.66 -9.20
N CYS A 63 -2.22 7.31 -9.41
CA CYS A 63 -2.65 6.37 -10.42
C CYS A 63 -2.72 7.09 -11.78
N GLY A 64 -2.39 6.39 -12.86
CA GLY A 64 -2.55 6.91 -14.22
C GLY A 64 -4.01 7.17 -14.60
N HIS A 65 -4.26 7.40 -15.88
CA HIS A 65 -5.59 7.64 -16.43
C HIS A 65 -6.17 6.39 -17.12
N GLY A 66 -7.49 6.36 -17.33
CA GLY A 66 -8.18 5.30 -18.08
C GLY A 66 -8.86 4.22 -17.21
N GLN A 67 -9.34 3.15 -17.87
CA GLN A 67 -10.21 2.13 -17.26
C GLN A 67 -9.48 1.15 -16.31
N ASN A 68 -8.15 1.10 -16.36
CA ASN A 68 -7.34 0.25 -15.46
C ASN A 68 -5.98 0.90 -15.15
N PRO A 69 -5.98 2.02 -14.42
CA PRO A 69 -4.80 2.85 -14.27
C PRO A 69 -3.72 2.12 -13.46
N GLN A 70 -2.48 2.24 -13.91
CA GLN A 70 -1.31 1.73 -13.21
C GLN A 70 -0.76 2.80 -12.27
N VAL A 71 -0.24 2.37 -11.12
CA VAL A 71 0.54 3.25 -10.24
C VAL A 71 1.85 3.57 -10.94
N LYS A 72 2.26 4.86 -10.97
CA LYS A 72 3.55 5.20 -11.60
C LYS A 72 4.69 4.47 -10.87
N PRO A 73 5.71 3.93 -11.57
CA PRO A 73 6.76 3.11 -10.97
C PRO A 73 7.47 3.74 -9.78
N ILE A 74 7.69 5.07 -9.81
CA ILE A 74 8.29 5.81 -8.70
C ILE A 74 7.49 5.67 -7.39
N TYR A 75 6.16 5.60 -7.47
CA TYR A 75 5.31 5.40 -6.30
C TYR A 75 5.33 3.96 -5.82
N VAL A 76 5.46 2.98 -6.73
CA VAL A 76 5.64 1.56 -6.36
C VAL A 76 6.91 1.40 -5.53
N ALA A 77 8.02 1.98 -5.97
CA ALA A 77 9.28 1.97 -5.24
C ALA A 77 9.17 2.68 -3.87
N ARG A 78 8.49 3.83 -3.80
CA ARG A 78 8.26 4.56 -2.54
C ARG A 78 7.41 3.77 -1.55
N ILE A 79 6.34 3.13 -2.01
CA ILE A 79 5.50 2.29 -1.16
C ILE A 79 6.28 1.06 -0.68
N ARG A 80 7.07 0.42 -1.55
CA ARG A 80 7.95 -0.68 -1.13
C ARG A 80 8.89 -0.23 -0.01
N GLN A 81 9.56 0.92 -0.19
CA GLN A 81 10.48 1.45 0.81
C GLN A 81 9.77 1.77 2.13
N LEU A 82 8.56 2.35 2.07
CA LEU A 82 7.73 2.61 3.24
C LEU A 82 7.41 1.32 3.99
N LEU A 83 6.97 0.27 3.29
CA LEU A 83 6.67 -1.02 3.90
C LEU A 83 7.92 -1.65 4.54
N VAL A 84 9.10 -1.50 3.93
CA VAL A 84 10.37 -1.95 4.52
C VAL A 84 10.71 -1.15 5.79
N THR A 85 10.58 0.17 5.74
CA THR A 85 10.89 1.06 6.87
C THR A 85 9.96 0.81 8.07
N HIS A 86 8.71 0.45 7.82
CA HIS A 86 7.69 0.24 8.84
C HIS A 86 7.33 -1.24 9.04
N ALA A 87 8.16 -2.17 8.57
CA ALA A 87 7.83 -3.59 8.59
C ALA A 87 7.52 -4.08 10.00
N ASP A 88 8.41 -3.77 10.94
CA ASP A 88 8.31 -4.12 12.36
C ASP A 88 6.94 -3.74 12.97
N GLY A 89 6.59 -2.45 12.93
CA GLY A 89 5.31 -1.96 13.46
C GLY A 89 4.05 -2.40 12.69
N LEU A 90 4.20 -2.96 11.48
CA LEU A 90 3.09 -3.58 10.74
C LEU A 90 2.88 -5.05 11.12
N GLU A 91 3.93 -5.76 11.54
CA GLU A 91 3.87 -7.18 11.92
C GLU A 91 3.33 -7.38 13.35
N GLU A 92 3.59 -6.46 14.27
CA GLU A 92 3.15 -6.53 15.67
C GLU A 92 1.62 -6.52 15.84
N ARG A 93 0.84 -6.17 14.80
CA ARG A 93 -0.63 -6.13 14.85
C ARG A 93 -1.33 -7.44 14.49
N LYS A 94 -0.59 -8.51 14.23
CA LYS A 94 -1.18 -9.84 14.02
C LYS A 94 -1.74 -10.45 15.33
N GLU A 95 -1.55 -9.81 16.48
CA GLU A 95 -1.90 -10.34 17.81
C GLU A 95 -2.99 -9.52 18.54
N GLU A 96 -4.16 -9.33 17.92
CA GLU A 96 -5.40 -8.97 18.64
C GLU A 96 -6.64 -9.50 17.89
N ASP A 97 -6.71 -10.82 17.76
CA ASP A 97 -7.94 -11.57 17.45
C ASP A 97 -7.84 -12.90 18.22
N ARG A 98 -8.10 -12.84 19.54
CA ARG A 98 -8.27 -13.99 20.42
C ARG A 98 -9.56 -13.87 21.21
#